data_AF-A0A974P2P5-F1
#
_entry.id   AF-A0A974P2P5-F1
#
_cell.length_a   1.000
_cell.length_b   1.000
_cell.length_c   1.000
_cell.angle_alpha   90.00
_cell.angle_beta   90.00
_cell.angle_gamma   90.00
#
_symmetry.space_group_name_H-M   'P 1'
#
loop_
_entity.id
_entity.type
_entity.pdbx_description
1 polymer ?
#
loop_
_entity_poly.entity_id
_entity_poly.type
_entity_poly.pdbx_seq_one_letter_code
_entity_poly.pdbx_strand_id
1 'polypeptide(L)'
;MPFLIKDLGMPVAGWPRTSGSRFARHIVDSEDGGLTRRYRESGVVPLGKTNTPEYGITGTTESALLGPCRNPWNPAHISGGSSGGAASAVAAGIVPMAHASDGLGSIRIPAACCGLVGLKVNRDRVPNLPDAYDYAAGFVVDHVVTRTVRDSAVMLDATGIPEPGSPTPCPPRPGPTPRRSKPRPASCASPGPARPPMAVPSTRRSRRRWNAPPPC
;
A
#
# COMPACT_ATOMS: atom_id res chain seq x y z
N MET A 1 -15.91 -5.73 -1.81
CA MET A 1 -15.28 -4.39 -1.63
C MET A 1 -14.38 -4.11 -2.83
N PRO A 2 -14.43 -2.92 -3.47
CA PRO A 2 -13.65 -2.64 -4.67
C PRO A 2 -12.15 -2.69 -4.40
N PHE A 3 -11.39 -3.33 -5.28
CA PHE A 3 -9.97 -3.64 -5.09
C PHE A 3 -9.19 -3.48 -6.38
N LEU A 4 -7.94 -3.06 -6.29
CA LEU A 4 -7.06 -2.97 -7.45
C LEU A 4 -5.86 -3.89 -7.29
N ILE A 5 -5.43 -4.48 -8.40
CA ILE A 5 -4.33 -5.44 -8.44
C ILE A 5 -3.10 -4.78 -9.04
N LYS A 6 -1.96 -4.80 -8.36
CA LYS A 6 -0.70 -4.33 -8.96
C LYS A 6 -0.44 -5.01 -10.31
N ASP A 7 -0.06 -4.24 -11.32
CA ASP A 7 0.28 -4.78 -12.64
C ASP A 7 1.66 -5.48 -12.67
N LEU A 8 1.95 -6.33 -11.69
CA LEU A 8 3.22 -7.03 -11.55
C LEU A 8 3.04 -8.31 -10.72
N GLY A 9 3.45 -9.45 -11.27
CA GLY A 9 3.51 -10.72 -10.55
C GLY A 9 2.16 -11.34 -10.14
N MET A 10 1.03 -10.74 -10.53
CA MET A 10 -0.32 -11.19 -10.16
C MET A 10 -1.17 -11.48 -11.38
N PRO A 11 -1.31 -12.76 -11.78
CA PRO A 11 -2.16 -13.13 -12.90
C PRO A 11 -3.65 -12.92 -12.60
N VAL A 12 -4.39 -12.35 -13.56
CA VAL A 12 -5.86 -12.17 -13.45
C VAL A 12 -6.50 -12.54 -14.78
N ALA A 13 -7.40 -13.53 -14.77
CA ALA A 13 -7.98 -14.10 -15.98
C ALA A 13 -8.59 -13.01 -16.89
N GLY A 14 -8.18 -13.02 -18.16
CA GLY A 14 -8.63 -12.11 -19.20
C GLY A 14 -8.09 -10.67 -19.08
N TRP A 15 -7.22 -10.37 -18.12
CA TRP A 15 -6.67 -9.03 -17.95
C TRP A 15 -5.24 -8.92 -18.48
N PRO A 16 -4.84 -7.74 -19.00
CA PRO A 16 -3.46 -7.52 -19.37
C PRO A 16 -2.55 -7.54 -18.13
N ARG A 17 -1.33 -8.06 -18.30
CA ARG A 17 -0.26 -8.01 -17.29
C ARG A 17 1.00 -7.44 -17.92
N THR A 18 1.08 -6.11 -17.94
CA THR A 18 2.11 -5.41 -18.71
C THR A 18 3.42 -5.28 -17.95
N SER A 19 3.42 -5.42 -16.63
CA SER A 19 4.62 -5.20 -15.80
C SER A 19 5.23 -3.82 -16.02
N GLY A 20 4.43 -2.83 -16.43
CA GLY A 20 4.90 -1.51 -16.84
C GLY A 20 5.85 -1.52 -18.05
N SER A 21 6.01 -2.63 -18.77
CA SER A 21 7.00 -2.79 -19.83
C SER A 21 6.36 -2.85 -21.21
N ARG A 22 6.95 -2.14 -22.18
CA ARG A 22 6.56 -2.24 -23.60
C ARG A 22 6.74 -3.65 -24.16
N PHE A 23 7.63 -4.45 -23.57
CA PHE A 23 7.86 -5.84 -23.95
C PHE A 23 6.64 -6.72 -23.62
N ALA A 24 6.07 -6.54 -22.43
CA ALA A 24 4.96 -7.35 -21.92
C ALA A 24 3.57 -6.73 -22.20
N ARG A 25 3.47 -5.64 -22.95
CA ARG A 25 2.22 -4.86 -23.16
C ARG A 25 1.04 -5.66 -23.74
N HIS A 26 1.30 -6.79 -24.40
CA HIS A 26 0.28 -7.65 -25.02
C HIS A 26 0.07 -8.97 -24.27
N ILE A 27 0.74 -9.17 -23.13
CA ILE A 27 0.52 -10.34 -22.29
C ILE A 27 -0.85 -10.19 -21.62
N VAL A 28 -1.70 -11.19 -21.80
CA VAL A 28 -3.00 -11.33 -21.15
C VAL A 28 -3.01 -12.67 -20.43
N ASP A 29 -3.38 -12.68 -19.15
CA ASP A 29 -3.41 -13.91 -18.38
C ASP A 29 -4.64 -14.75 -18.74
N SER A 30 -4.45 -16.04 -18.98
CA SER A 30 -5.56 -16.97 -19.28
C SER A 30 -6.34 -17.37 -18.04
N GLU A 31 -5.71 -17.33 -16.86
CA GLU A 31 -6.29 -17.75 -15.59
C GLU A 31 -5.93 -16.80 -14.45
N ASP A 32 -6.74 -16.83 -13.39
CA ASP A 32 -6.37 -16.17 -12.14
C ASP A 32 -5.23 -16.94 -11.48
N GLY A 33 -4.22 -16.21 -11.00
CA GLY A 33 -3.16 -16.77 -10.16
C GLY A 33 -3.68 -17.19 -8.78
N GLY A 34 -2.89 -17.95 -8.04
CA GLY A 34 -3.36 -18.52 -6.76
C GLY A 34 -3.66 -17.44 -5.71
N LEU A 35 -2.83 -16.40 -5.59
CA LEU A 35 -3.15 -15.29 -4.68
C LEU A 35 -4.33 -14.44 -5.19
N THR A 36 -4.53 -14.32 -6.51
CA THR A 36 -5.72 -13.66 -7.07
C THR A 36 -7.00 -14.40 -6.65
N ARG A 37 -7.02 -15.74 -6.71
CA ARG A 37 -8.15 -16.55 -6.25
C ARG A 37 -8.44 -16.31 -4.77
N ARG A 38 -7.41 -16.33 -3.90
CA ARG A 38 -7.56 -15.99 -2.47
C ARG A 38 -8.11 -14.59 -2.22
N TYR A 39 -7.68 -13.60 -2.99
CA TYR A 39 -8.26 -12.25 -2.88
C TYR A 39 -9.75 -12.29 -3.21
N ARG A 40 -10.17 -12.98 -4.27
CA ARG A 40 -11.61 -13.11 -4.58
C ARG A 40 -12.38 -13.83 -3.47
N GLU A 41 -11.82 -14.90 -2.92
CA GLU A 41 -12.39 -15.65 -1.80
C GLU A 41 -12.55 -14.80 -0.52
N SER A 42 -11.67 -13.80 -0.31
CA SER A 42 -11.81 -12.82 0.78
C SER A 42 -13.02 -11.87 0.63
N GLY A 43 -13.71 -11.89 -0.53
CA GLY A 43 -14.86 -11.04 -0.83
C GLY A 43 -14.50 -9.67 -1.42
N VAL A 44 -13.23 -9.46 -1.82
CA VAL A 44 -12.88 -8.30 -2.63
C VAL A 44 -13.27 -8.49 -4.09
N VAL A 45 -13.54 -7.38 -4.77
CA VAL A 45 -13.92 -7.35 -6.18
C VAL A 45 -12.83 -6.58 -6.94
N PRO A 46 -11.90 -7.28 -7.60
CA PRO A 46 -10.91 -6.64 -8.46
C PRO A 46 -11.59 -5.82 -9.56
N LEU A 47 -11.18 -4.56 -9.72
CA LEU A 47 -11.71 -3.64 -10.73
C LEU A 47 -10.72 -3.27 -11.84
N GLY A 48 -9.43 -3.44 -11.61
CA GLY A 48 -8.42 -3.14 -12.60
C GLY A 48 -6.99 -3.33 -12.10
N LYS A 49 -6.04 -3.07 -12.99
CA LYS A 49 -4.61 -3.11 -12.68
C LYS A 49 -4.09 -1.72 -12.28
N THR A 50 -3.15 -1.64 -11.34
CA THR A 50 -2.51 -0.36 -10.94
C THR A 50 -1.18 -0.15 -11.63
N ASN A 51 -0.83 1.12 -11.90
CA ASN A 51 0.48 1.51 -12.44
C ASN A 51 1.65 0.99 -11.57
N THR A 52 2.73 0.59 -12.23
CA THR A 52 3.99 0.07 -11.69
C THR A 52 5.15 0.54 -12.57
N PRO A 53 6.38 0.75 -12.05
CA PRO A 53 7.54 0.88 -12.91
C PRO A 53 7.80 -0.41 -13.67
N GLU A 54 8.59 -0.29 -14.74
CA GLU A 54 9.00 -1.41 -15.58
C GLU A 54 9.65 -2.52 -14.74
N TYR A 55 9.01 -3.69 -14.78
CA TYR A 55 9.32 -4.89 -13.99
C TYR A 55 9.45 -4.68 -12.47
N GLY A 56 8.91 -3.58 -11.94
CA GLY A 56 8.98 -3.28 -10.52
C GLY A 56 10.37 -2.92 -9.99
N ILE A 57 11.33 -2.62 -10.87
CA ILE A 57 12.75 -2.48 -10.52
C ILE A 57 13.03 -1.18 -9.75
N THR A 58 12.38 -0.08 -10.12
CA THR A 58 12.68 1.24 -9.56
C THR A 58 11.82 1.58 -8.34
N GLY A 59 12.38 2.42 -7.44
CA GLY A 59 11.69 2.98 -6.28
C GLY A 59 10.71 4.12 -6.61
N THR A 60 10.52 4.44 -7.89
CA THR A 60 9.55 5.41 -8.42
C THR A 60 8.70 4.74 -9.50
N THR A 61 7.44 5.14 -9.66
CA THR A 61 6.53 4.58 -10.67
C THR A 61 6.48 5.47 -11.91
N GLU A 62 7.42 5.28 -12.84
CA GLU A 62 7.62 6.16 -14.01
C GLU A 62 7.93 5.37 -15.29
N SER A 63 7.20 4.28 -15.55
CA SER A 63 7.49 3.42 -16.70
C SER A 63 7.21 4.09 -18.04
N ALA A 64 7.97 3.71 -19.08
CA ALA A 64 7.79 4.24 -20.43
C ALA A 64 6.48 3.80 -21.12
N LEU A 65 5.82 2.76 -20.60
CA LEU A 65 4.52 2.28 -21.09
C LEU A 65 3.35 3.01 -20.42
N LEU A 66 3.35 3.13 -19.09
CA LEU A 66 2.21 3.62 -18.31
C LEU A 66 2.36 5.07 -17.87
N GLY A 67 3.55 5.66 -18.03
CA GLY A 67 3.86 7.02 -17.62
C GLY A 67 4.03 7.18 -16.10
N PRO A 68 4.37 8.40 -15.64
CA PRO A 68 4.57 8.71 -14.24
C PRO A 68 3.27 8.64 -13.44
N CYS A 69 3.28 7.85 -12.36
CA CYS A 69 2.24 7.89 -11.35
C CYS A 69 2.45 9.08 -10.42
N ARG A 70 1.44 9.95 -10.34
CA ARG A 70 1.50 11.20 -9.59
C ARG A 70 0.93 11.06 -8.19
N ASN A 71 1.57 11.73 -7.24
CA ASN A 71 1.17 11.68 -5.83
C ASN A 71 -0.15 12.44 -5.63
N PRO A 72 -1.16 11.85 -4.99
CA PRO A 72 -2.46 12.51 -4.78
C PRO A 72 -2.39 13.72 -3.83
N TRP A 73 -1.36 13.82 -2.98
CA TRP A 73 -1.15 14.99 -2.13
C TRP A 73 -0.56 16.18 -2.90
N ASN A 74 0.23 15.91 -3.94
CA ASN A 74 0.75 16.92 -4.85
C ASN A 74 1.13 16.26 -6.20
N PRO A 75 0.38 16.51 -7.29
CA PRO A 75 0.64 15.88 -8.59
C PRO A 75 2.02 16.20 -9.21
N ALA A 76 2.74 17.21 -8.71
CA ALA A 76 4.11 17.49 -9.11
C ALA A 76 5.13 16.50 -8.52
N HIS A 77 4.74 15.68 -7.53
CA HIS A 77 5.63 14.77 -6.81
C HIS A 77 5.39 13.30 -7.18
N ILE A 78 6.37 12.46 -6.89
CA ILE A 78 6.30 11.01 -7.07
C ILE A 78 5.40 10.34 -6.03
N SER A 79 4.74 9.25 -6.43
CA SER A 79 4.00 8.36 -5.52
C SER A 79 4.87 7.32 -4.82
N GLY A 80 6.19 7.30 -5.08
CA GLY A 80 7.08 6.19 -4.73
C GLY A 80 6.83 4.96 -5.60
N GLY A 81 7.47 3.84 -5.29
CA GLY A 81 7.41 2.63 -6.11
C GLY A 81 7.99 1.39 -5.42
N SER A 82 7.80 0.20 -5.99
CA SER A 82 7.14 -0.04 -7.28
C SER A 82 5.61 -0.05 -7.24
N SER A 83 4.99 -0.08 -6.06
CA SER A 83 3.51 -0.10 -5.95
C SER A 83 2.87 1.30 -5.89
N GLY A 84 3.43 2.28 -6.61
CA GLY A 84 2.98 3.68 -6.57
C GLY A 84 1.55 3.89 -7.07
N GLY A 85 1.11 3.13 -8.08
CA GLY A 85 -0.28 3.17 -8.54
C GLY A 85 -1.27 2.73 -7.47
N ALA A 86 -0.95 1.65 -6.75
CA ALA A 86 -1.77 1.15 -5.65
C ALA A 86 -1.87 2.15 -4.50
N ALA A 87 -0.72 2.73 -4.08
CA ALA A 87 -0.71 3.73 -3.02
C ALA A 87 -1.46 5.00 -3.43
N SER A 88 -1.28 5.48 -4.66
CA SER A 88 -2.00 6.67 -5.15
C SER A 88 -3.51 6.45 -5.18
N ALA A 89 -3.96 5.30 -5.65
CA ALA A 89 -5.39 4.99 -5.71
C ALA A 89 -6.04 4.91 -4.32
N VAL A 90 -5.33 4.33 -3.33
CA VAL A 90 -5.84 4.25 -1.95
C VAL A 90 -5.84 5.60 -1.25
N ALA A 91 -4.78 6.40 -1.43
CA ALA A 91 -4.68 7.73 -0.84
C ALA A 91 -5.65 8.73 -1.47
N ALA A 92 -5.90 8.64 -2.78
CA ALA A 92 -6.93 9.42 -3.47
C ALA A 92 -8.37 8.99 -3.15
N GLY A 93 -8.57 7.89 -2.41
CA GLY A 93 -9.90 7.40 -2.05
C GLY A 93 -10.63 6.63 -3.16
N ILE A 94 -9.95 6.27 -4.26
CA ILE A 94 -10.52 5.49 -5.37
C ILE A 94 -10.94 4.09 -4.89
N VAL A 95 -10.10 3.46 -4.08
CA VAL A 95 -10.39 2.18 -3.42
C VAL A 95 -9.98 2.24 -1.95
N PRO A 96 -10.60 1.42 -1.06
CA PRO A 96 -10.22 1.40 0.35
C PRO A 96 -8.90 0.67 0.63
N MET A 97 -8.51 -0.27 -0.23
CA MET A 97 -7.21 -0.94 -0.23
C MET A 97 -6.87 -1.44 -1.63
N ALA A 98 -5.58 -1.70 -1.87
CA ALA A 98 -5.10 -2.26 -3.13
C ALA A 98 -3.93 -3.22 -2.88
N HIS A 99 -3.82 -4.22 -3.75
CA HIS A 99 -2.70 -5.15 -3.77
C HIS A 99 -1.38 -4.41 -4.01
N ALA A 100 -0.32 -4.86 -3.35
CA ALA A 100 1.03 -4.38 -3.56
C ALA A 100 2.05 -5.48 -3.21
N SER A 101 3.24 -5.38 -3.79
CA SER A 101 4.34 -6.32 -3.57
C SER A 101 5.61 -5.60 -3.14
N ASP A 102 6.42 -6.24 -2.29
CA ASP A 102 7.61 -5.64 -1.65
C ASP A 102 8.81 -6.59 -1.67
N GLY A 103 9.78 -6.29 -2.55
CA GLY A 103 11.14 -6.85 -2.49
C GLY A 103 12.07 -5.98 -1.64
N LEU A 104 12.33 -4.75 -2.10
CA LEU A 104 13.30 -3.81 -1.51
C LEU A 104 12.65 -2.54 -0.94
N GLY A 105 11.36 -2.59 -0.61
CA GLY A 105 10.59 -1.45 -0.09
C GLY A 105 9.33 -1.14 -0.88
N SER A 106 8.95 -1.96 -1.86
CA SER A 106 7.91 -1.59 -2.83
C SER A 106 6.46 -1.54 -2.32
N ILE A 107 6.20 -1.94 -1.07
CA ILE A 107 4.96 -1.59 -0.34
C ILE A 107 5.22 -0.37 0.55
N ARG A 108 6.33 -0.38 1.29
CA ARG A 108 6.65 0.60 2.33
C ARG A 108 6.99 1.99 1.78
N ILE A 109 7.79 2.08 0.72
CA ILE A 109 8.19 3.32 0.04
C ILE A 109 6.95 4.07 -0.48
N PRO A 110 6.10 3.49 -1.35
CA PRO A 110 4.96 4.24 -1.87
C PRO A 110 3.89 4.52 -0.79
N ALA A 111 3.77 3.67 0.23
CA ALA A 111 2.93 3.97 1.38
C ALA A 111 3.44 5.20 2.15
N ALA A 112 4.76 5.32 2.40
CA ALA A 112 5.35 6.48 3.03
C ALA A 112 5.16 7.76 2.20
N CYS A 113 5.39 7.70 0.88
CA CYS A 113 5.19 8.83 -0.02
C CYS A 113 3.72 9.29 -0.07
N CYS A 114 2.77 8.37 0.01
CA CYS A 114 1.34 8.66 -0.12
C CYS A 114 0.60 8.74 1.23
N GLY A 115 1.30 8.74 2.37
CA GLY A 115 0.68 8.89 3.70
C GLY A 115 -0.22 7.71 4.09
N LEU A 116 0.21 6.48 3.81
CA LEU A 116 -0.55 5.24 4.03
C LEU A 116 0.19 4.25 4.91
N VAL A 117 -0.52 3.18 5.29
CA VAL A 117 0.06 2.02 5.96
C VAL A 117 0.53 1.01 4.91
N GLY A 118 1.83 0.72 4.95
CA GLY A 118 2.47 -0.34 4.16
C GLY A 118 3.19 -1.34 5.06
N LEU A 119 2.83 -2.62 4.96
CA LEU A 119 3.43 -3.71 5.74
C LEU A 119 4.11 -4.71 4.80
N LYS A 120 5.43 -4.88 4.95
CA LYS A 120 6.13 -6.04 4.39
C LYS A 120 5.95 -7.21 5.37
N VAL A 121 5.22 -8.23 4.93
CA VAL A 121 4.99 -9.43 5.73
C VAL A 121 6.24 -10.32 5.75
N ASN A 122 6.31 -11.24 6.71
CA ASN A 122 7.29 -12.31 6.69
C ASN A 122 7.18 -13.09 5.36
N ARG A 123 8.31 -13.61 4.89
CA ARG A 123 8.36 -14.53 3.74
C ARG A 123 7.35 -15.67 3.93
N ASP A 124 6.67 -16.00 2.84
CA ASP A 124 5.58 -17.00 2.75
C ASP A 124 4.45 -16.85 3.78
N ARG A 125 4.26 -15.66 4.36
CA ARG A 125 3.05 -15.36 5.13
C ARG A 125 1.83 -15.29 4.21
N VAL A 126 2.00 -14.61 3.08
CA VAL A 126 1.01 -14.49 2.01
C VAL A 126 1.71 -15.04 0.77
N PRO A 127 1.83 -16.38 0.63
CA PRO A 127 2.45 -16.95 -0.56
C PRO A 127 1.68 -16.53 -1.81
N ASN A 128 2.31 -16.61 -2.97
CA ASN A 128 1.67 -16.38 -4.26
C ASN A 128 1.95 -17.57 -5.19
N LEU A 129 1.70 -18.79 -4.69
CA LEU A 129 1.85 -20.01 -5.48
C LEU A 129 0.63 -20.24 -6.36
N PRO A 130 0.79 -20.83 -7.55
CA PRO A 130 2.04 -21.31 -8.14
C PRO A 130 2.89 -20.21 -8.82
N ASP A 131 2.36 -18.99 -8.90
CA ASP A 131 2.86 -17.93 -9.80
C ASP A 131 4.21 -17.31 -9.38
N ALA A 132 4.54 -17.35 -8.10
CA ALA A 132 5.74 -16.74 -7.52
C ALA A 132 6.37 -17.66 -6.46
N TYR A 133 6.77 -18.87 -6.87
CA TYR A 133 7.59 -19.74 -6.03
C TYR A 133 8.98 -19.15 -5.83
N ASP A 134 9.31 -18.81 -4.58
CA ASP A 134 10.62 -18.31 -4.15
C ASP A 134 11.18 -17.12 -4.95
N TYR A 135 10.30 -16.22 -5.40
CA TYR A 135 10.68 -15.13 -6.28
C TYR A 135 11.74 -14.20 -5.64
N ALA A 136 12.84 -13.98 -6.36
CA ALA A 136 14.04 -13.30 -5.87
C ALA A 136 14.59 -13.90 -4.56
N ALA A 137 14.68 -15.24 -4.47
CA ALA A 137 15.10 -15.97 -3.26
C ALA A 137 14.23 -15.61 -2.02
N GLY A 138 12.95 -15.35 -2.28
CA GLY A 138 11.93 -15.02 -1.28
C GLY A 138 12.05 -13.61 -0.71
N PHE A 139 12.79 -12.71 -1.37
CA PHE A 139 12.80 -11.30 -1.00
C PHE A 139 11.46 -10.65 -1.30
N VAL A 140 10.76 -11.08 -2.35
CA VAL A 140 9.47 -10.49 -2.73
C VAL A 140 8.34 -11.14 -1.95
N VAL A 141 7.50 -10.32 -1.36
CA VAL A 141 6.25 -10.75 -0.71
C VAL A 141 5.10 -9.88 -1.17
N ASP A 142 3.90 -10.45 -1.16
CA ASP A 142 2.66 -9.77 -1.53
C ASP A 142 1.84 -9.43 -0.29
N HIS A 143 1.16 -8.28 -0.32
CA HIS A 143 0.17 -7.87 0.67
C HIS A 143 -0.68 -6.73 0.10
N VAL A 144 -1.06 -5.75 0.93
CA VAL A 144 -1.85 -4.59 0.55
C VAL A 144 -1.25 -3.29 1.09
N VAL A 145 -1.59 -2.18 0.42
CA VAL A 145 -1.47 -0.84 0.99
C VAL A 145 -2.86 -0.39 1.46
N THR A 146 -2.94 0.22 2.64
CA THR A 146 -4.20 0.56 3.32
C THR A 146 -4.13 1.90 4.04
N ARG A 147 -5.29 2.47 4.41
CA ARG A 147 -5.35 3.69 5.24
C ARG A 147 -5.17 3.42 6.73
N THR A 148 -5.44 2.20 7.19
CA THR A 148 -5.37 1.85 8.61
C THR A 148 -4.66 0.53 8.82
N VAL A 149 -3.97 0.41 9.96
CA VAL A 149 -3.33 -0.86 10.37
C VAL A 149 -4.36 -1.98 10.50
N ARG A 150 -5.59 -1.65 10.92
CA ARG A 150 -6.69 -2.61 11.01
C ARG A 150 -7.01 -3.22 9.66
N ASP A 151 -7.16 -2.42 8.61
CA ASP A 151 -7.53 -2.94 7.29
C ASP A 151 -6.43 -3.83 6.72
N SER A 152 -5.16 -3.48 6.96
CA SER A 152 -4.01 -4.33 6.63
C SER A 152 -4.06 -5.67 7.37
N ALA A 153 -4.38 -5.65 8.67
CA ALA A 153 -4.47 -6.84 9.49
C ALA A 153 -5.67 -7.73 9.11
N VAL A 154 -6.82 -7.14 8.78
CA VAL A 154 -8.01 -7.87 8.31
C VAL A 154 -7.72 -8.61 7.00
N MET A 155 -7.05 -7.95 6.04
CA MET A 155 -6.65 -8.65 4.81
C MET A 155 -5.64 -9.76 5.12
N LEU A 156 -4.72 -9.53 6.04
CA LEU A 156 -3.75 -10.53 6.45
C LEU A 156 -4.37 -11.74 7.15
N ASP A 157 -5.48 -11.56 7.87
CA ASP A 157 -6.25 -12.69 8.42
C ASP A 157 -6.91 -13.52 7.31
N ALA A 158 -7.28 -12.89 6.19
CA ALA A 158 -7.91 -13.56 5.05
C ALA A 158 -6.90 -14.26 4.14
N THR A 159 -5.72 -13.67 3.91
CA THR A 159 -4.73 -14.19 2.92
C THR A 159 -3.44 -14.71 3.54
N GLY A 160 -3.23 -14.50 4.85
CA GLY A 160 -1.98 -14.81 5.57
C GLY A 160 -1.80 -16.29 5.96
N ILE A 161 -2.22 -17.20 5.08
CA ILE A 161 -2.21 -18.64 5.27
C ILE A 161 -1.05 -19.24 4.44
N PRO A 162 -0.02 -19.82 5.06
CA PRO A 162 1.02 -20.53 4.32
C PRO A 162 0.45 -21.72 3.54
N GLU A 163 0.99 -21.98 2.36
CA GLU A 163 0.57 -23.10 1.50
C GLU A 163 1.53 -24.30 1.63
N PRO A 164 1.05 -25.55 1.41
CA PRO A 164 1.88 -26.77 1.45
C PRO A 164 3.11 -26.79 0.52
N GLY A 165 3.20 -25.85 -0.44
CA GLY A 165 4.37 -25.66 -1.31
C GLY A 165 5.28 -24.49 -0.92
N SER A 166 5.07 -23.84 0.22
CA SER A 166 5.87 -22.68 0.62
C SER A 166 7.24 -23.14 1.15
N PRO A 167 8.38 -22.63 0.66
CA PRO A 167 9.70 -23.07 1.09
C PRO A 167 10.03 -22.67 2.54
N THR A 168 9.45 -21.58 3.03
CA THR A 168 9.68 -21.03 4.38
C THR A 168 8.36 -20.72 5.10
N PRO A 169 7.53 -21.73 5.41
CA PRO A 169 6.19 -21.51 5.93
C PRO A 169 6.23 -20.72 7.25
N CYS A 170 5.46 -19.63 7.30
CA CYS A 170 5.44 -18.78 8.47
C CYS A 170 4.58 -19.42 9.59
N PRO A 171 4.98 -19.36 10.88
CA PRO A 171 4.21 -19.97 11.97
C PRO A 171 2.74 -19.49 12.00
N PRO A 172 1.80 -20.32 12.48
CA PRO A 172 0.41 -19.90 12.65
C PRO A 172 0.30 -18.65 13.52
N ARG A 173 -0.68 -17.79 13.24
CA ARG A 173 -0.99 -16.65 14.13
C ARG A 173 -1.79 -17.15 15.33
N PRO A 174 -1.60 -16.58 16.53
CA PRO A 174 -2.32 -17.00 17.74
C PRO A 174 -3.82 -16.68 17.74
N GLY A 175 -4.32 -15.93 16.76
CA GLY A 175 -5.76 -15.66 16.58
C GLY A 175 -6.01 -14.54 15.56
N PRO A 176 -7.28 -14.35 15.15
CA PRO A 176 -7.66 -13.28 14.23
C PRO A 176 -7.53 -11.90 14.88
N THR A 177 -7.41 -10.86 14.07
CA THR A 177 -7.38 -9.48 14.52
C THR A 177 -8.68 -9.16 15.28
N PRO A 178 -8.61 -8.59 16.51
CA PRO A 178 -9.80 -8.23 17.27
C PRO A 178 -10.69 -7.26 16.48
N ARG A 179 -11.95 -7.65 16.24
CA ARG A 179 -12.95 -6.74 15.69
C ARG A 179 -13.27 -5.69 16.75
N ARG A 180 -13.27 -4.41 16.36
CA ARG A 180 -13.73 -3.35 17.28
C ARG A 180 -15.19 -3.65 17.64
N SER A 181 -15.51 -3.66 18.94
CA SER A 181 -16.89 -3.42 19.36
C SER A 181 -17.34 -2.08 18.75
N LYS A 182 -18.63 -1.95 18.41
CA LYS A 182 -19.19 -0.66 17.96
C LYS A 182 -18.68 0.42 18.92
N PRO A 183 -18.24 1.61 18.44
CA PRO A 183 -18.00 2.71 19.35
C PRO A 183 -19.25 2.81 20.24
N ARG A 184 -19.08 2.74 21.57
CA ARG A 184 -20.16 3.17 22.46
C ARG A 184 -20.56 4.56 21.93
N PRO A 185 -21.86 4.84 21.72
CA PRO A 185 -22.26 6.19 21.35
C PRO A 185 -21.55 7.11 22.34
N ALA A 186 -20.83 8.10 21.84
CA ALA A 186 -20.22 9.08 22.70
C ALA A 186 -21.36 9.60 23.57
N SER A 187 -21.39 9.24 24.86
CA SER A 187 -22.27 9.91 25.80
C SER A 187 -21.85 11.36 25.69
N CYS A 188 -22.72 12.20 25.14
CA CYS A 188 -22.54 13.63 25.17
C CYS A 188 -22.33 13.97 26.63
N ALA A 189 -21.08 14.19 27.04
CA ALA A 189 -20.81 14.81 28.31
C ALA A 189 -21.45 16.19 28.20
N SER A 190 -22.44 16.45 29.05
CA SER A 190 -23.05 17.76 29.20
C SER A 190 -21.94 18.81 29.24
N PRO A 191 -22.08 19.94 28.54
CA PRO A 191 -21.03 20.95 28.53
C PRO A 191 -20.81 21.44 29.96
N GLY A 192 -19.66 21.06 30.54
CA GLY A 192 -19.18 21.65 31.77
C GLY A 192 -18.93 23.15 31.57
N PRO A 193 -19.01 23.96 32.63
CA PRO A 193 -18.91 25.41 32.51
C PRO A 193 -17.59 25.82 31.84
N ALA A 194 -17.67 26.79 30.93
CA ALA A 194 -16.56 27.28 30.12
C ALA A 194 -15.36 27.65 31.01
N ARG A 195 -14.18 27.11 30.68
CA ARG A 195 -12.93 27.56 31.30
C ARG A 195 -12.64 29.00 30.83
N PRO A 196 -12.22 29.91 31.73
CA PRO A 196 -11.84 31.24 31.33
C PRO A 196 -10.58 31.19 30.44
N PRO A 197 -10.43 32.15 29.50
CA PRO A 197 -9.30 32.15 28.58
C PRO A 197 -7.97 32.34 29.33
N MET A 198 -6.97 31.55 28.96
CA MET A 198 -5.60 31.72 29.44
C MET A 198 -5.04 33.07 29.00
N ALA A 199 -4.49 33.83 29.94
CA ALA A 199 -3.73 35.04 29.65
C ALA A 199 -2.45 34.70 28.86
N VAL A 200 -2.27 35.36 27.71
CA VAL A 200 -1.07 35.26 26.88
C VAL A 200 0.02 36.15 27.49
N PRO A 201 1.22 35.66 27.83
CA PRO A 201 2.30 36.53 28.29
C PRO A 201 2.85 37.35 27.13
N SER A 202 2.99 38.67 27.33
CA SER A 202 3.63 39.56 26.37
C SER A 202 5.13 39.25 26.26
N THR A 203 5.57 38.71 25.13
CA THR A 203 7.00 38.56 24.83
C THR A 203 7.53 39.86 24.22
N ARG A 204 8.43 40.54 24.95
CA ARG A 204 9.24 41.64 24.42
C ARG A 204 10.06 41.13 23.23
N ARG A 205 9.81 41.68 22.03
CA ARG A 205 10.67 41.49 20.85
C ARG A 205 12.06 42.07 21.12
N SER A 206 13.09 41.22 21.28
CA SER A 206 14.47 41.65 21.05
C SER A 206 14.78 41.49 19.55
N ARG A 207 15.09 42.60 18.88
CA ARG A 207 15.53 42.59 17.48
C ARG A 207 16.98 42.09 17.45
N ARG A 208 17.22 40.88 16.94
CA ARG A 208 18.55 40.50 16.44
C ARG A 208 18.56 40.71 14.92
N ARG A 209 19.39 41.66 14.46
CA ARG A 209 19.74 41.84 13.04
C ARG A 209 20.59 40.65 12.60
N TRP A 210 20.21 40.01 11.50
CA TRP A 210 21.07 39.07 10.79
C TRP A 210 21.72 39.82 9.62
N ASN A 211 23.05 39.89 9.61
CA ASN A 211 23.82 40.39 8.47
C ASN A 211 23.96 39.27 7.44
N ALA A 212 23.70 39.58 6.16
CA ALA A 212 23.95 38.69 5.04
C ALA A 212 25.47 38.66 4.69
N PRO A 213 26.01 37.53 4.20
CA PRO A 213 27.39 37.48 3.70
C PRO A 213 27.49 38.04 2.26
N PRO A 214 28.67 38.55 1.84
CA PRO A 214 28.87 39.10 0.50
C PRO A 214 29.07 37.98 -0.56
N PRO A 215 28.83 38.29 -1.84
CA PRO A 215 28.88 37.31 -2.93
C PRO A 215 30.31 36.97 -3.38
N CYS A 216 30.51 35.73 -3.81
CA CYS A 216 31.58 35.29 -4.71
C CYS A 216 31.00 35.00 -6.09
#